data_AF-A0A352WPZ1-F1
#
_entry.id   AF-A0A352WPZ1-F1
#
_cell.length_a   1.000
_cell.length_b   1.000
_cell.length_c   1.000
_cell.angle_alpha   90.00
_cell.angle_beta   90.00
_cell.angle_gamma   90.00
#
_symmetry.space_group_name_H-M   'P 1'
#
loop_
_entity.id
_entity.type
_entity.pdbx_description
1 polymer ?
#
loop_
_entity_poly.entity_id
_entity_poly.type
_entity_poly.pdbx_seq_one_letter_code
_entity_poly.pdbx_strand_id
1 'polypeptide(L)'
;RVEEQTKVKLWSEAIVQRAALVGYTQQLFEELGAEERHKADRLADAYRLINNPPRGMDLTFITDYLWSNKTIPVLIFDESDELLYRVNVDRGVNLDSLKAT
;
A
#
# COMPACT_ATOMS: atom_id res chain seq x y z
N ARG A 1 12.84 42.00 33.44
CA ARG A 1 11.42 42.02 32.99
C ARG A 1 11.30 41.95 31.47
N VAL A 2 11.98 42.80 30.69
CA VAL A 2 11.93 42.74 29.20
C VAL A 2 12.47 41.41 28.65
N GLU A 3 13.61 40.92 29.15
CA GLU A 3 14.19 39.65 28.69
C GLU A 3 13.32 38.42 28.96
N GLU A 4 12.59 38.39 30.07
CA GLU A 4 11.68 37.28 30.38
C GLU A 4 10.48 37.27 29.43
N GLN A 5 9.92 38.44 29.09
CA GLN A 5 8.83 38.54 28.12
C GLN A 5 9.27 38.08 26.72
N THR A 6 10.49 38.43 26.30
CA THR A 6 11.05 37.99 25.01
C THR A 6 11.25 36.48 24.97
N LYS A 7 11.75 35.87 26.06
CA LYS A 7 11.93 34.41 26.17
C LYS A 7 10.59 33.68 26.13
N VAL A 8 9.58 34.16 26.86
CA VAL A 8 8.22 33.58 26.85
C VAL A 8 7.58 33.66 25.47
N LYS A 9 7.75 34.78 24.76
CA LYS A 9 7.26 34.93 23.39
C LYS A 9 7.91 33.91 22.43
N LEU A 10 9.24 33.77 22.49
CA LEU A 10 9.99 32.84 21.65
C LEU A 10 9.59 31.38 21.92
N TRP A 11 9.36 31.02 23.19
CA TRP A 11 8.89 29.70 23.57
C TRP A 11 7.46 29.42 23.08
N SER A 12 6.57 30.41 23.18
CA SER A 12 5.20 30.30 22.66
C SER A 12 5.18 30.08 21.15
N GLU A 13 6.00 30.83 20.40
CA GLU A 13 6.13 30.68 18.94
C GLU A 13 6.66 29.28 18.58
N ALA A 14 7.68 28.79 19.30
CA ALA A 14 8.23 27.45 19.08
C ALA A 14 7.21 26.32 19.40
N ILE A 15 6.39 26.48 20.44
CA ILE A 15 5.33 25.52 20.78
C ILE A 15 4.26 25.49 19.68
N VAL A 16 3.83 26.66 19.19
CA VAL A 16 2.84 26.77 18.12
C VAL A 16 3.34 26.13 16.82
N GLN A 17 4.60 26.38 16.44
CA GLN A 17 5.20 25.76 15.25
C GLN A 17 5.27 24.24 15.35
N ARG A 18 5.68 23.70 16.51
CA ARG A 18 5.70 22.25 16.75
C ARG A 18 4.31 21.64 16.69
N ALA A 19 3.31 22.28 17.31
CA ALA A 19 1.93 21.82 17.27
C ALA A 19 1.37 21.80 15.84
N ALA A 20 1.68 22.82 15.03
CA ALA A 20 1.28 22.88 13.63
C ALA A 20 1.91 21.73 12.80
N LEU A 21 3.19 21.43 13.01
CA LEU A 21 3.86 20.32 12.35
C LEU A 21 3.27 18.96 12.75
N VAL A 22 3.00 18.75 14.04
CA VAL A 22 2.37 17.51 14.52
C VAL A 22 0.98 17.33 13.89
N GLY A 23 0.16 18.39 13.86
CA GLY A 23 -1.14 18.35 13.20
C GLY A 23 -1.05 18.04 11.72
N TYR A 24 -0.13 18.67 11.00
CA TYR A 24 0.12 18.41 9.59
C TYR A 24 0.56 16.96 9.33
N THR A 25 1.48 16.44 10.14
CA THR A 25 1.92 15.04 10.00
C THR A 25 0.80 14.05 10.30
N GLN A 26 -0.05 14.34 11.27
CA GLN A 26 -1.20 13.49 11.62
C GLN A 26 -2.18 13.41 10.45
N GLN A 27 -2.55 14.55 9.85
CA GLN A 27 -3.43 14.60 8.68
C GLN A 27 -2.83 13.84 7.50
N LEU A 28 -1.53 14.02 7.23
CA LEU A 28 -0.84 13.30 6.16
C LEU A 28 -0.90 11.77 6.36
N PHE A 29 -0.67 11.28 7.58
CA PHE A 29 -0.76 9.84 7.86
C PHE A 29 -2.18 9.29 7.73
N GLU A 30 -3.19 10.08 8.10
CA GLU A 30 -4.59 9.69 7.93
C GLU A 30 -4.99 9.58 6.46
N GLU A 31 -4.61 10.58 5.65
CA GLU A 31 -4.83 10.59 4.20
C GLU A 31 -4.10 9.43 3.51
N LEU A 32 -2.82 9.22 3.85
CA LEU A 32 -2.02 8.12 3.31
C LEU A 32 -2.60 6.76 3.71
N GLY A 33 -3.02 6.61 4.96
CA GLY A 33 -3.65 5.39 5.45
C GLY A 33 -4.99 5.11 4.75
N ALA A 34 -5.78 6.14 4.46
CA ALA A 34 -7.03 5.99 3.70
C ALA A 34 -6.76 5.55 2.25
N GLU A 35 -5.81 6.19 1.56
CA GLU A 35 -5.40 5.78 0.21
C GLU A 35 -4.90 4.33 0.17
N GLU A 36 -4.07 3.95 1.15
CA GLU A 36 -3.48 2.61 1.17
C GLU A 36 -4.54 1.53 1.43
N ARG A 37 -5.53 1.80 2.29
CA ARG A 37 -6.70 0.91 2.45
C ARG A 37 -7.46 0.75 1.15
N HIS A 38 -7.72 1.84 0.43
CA HIS A 38 -8.40 1.77 -0.88
C HIS A 38 -7.63 0.96 -1.92
N LYS A 39 -6.30 1.02 -1.93
CA LYS A 39 -5.46 0.17 -2.79
C LYS A 39 -5.56 -1.30 -2.39
N ALA A 40 -5.48 -1.58 -1.09
CA ALA A 40 -5.59 -2.95 -0.57
C ALA A 40 -6.96 -3.58 -0.86
N ASP A 41 -8.06 -2.84 -0.69
CA ASP A 41 -9.41 -3.30 -0.98
C ASP A 41 -9.58 -3.66 -2.46
N ARG A 42 -9.11 -2.79 -3.37
CA ARG A 42 -9.17 -3.06 -4.81
C ARG A 42 -8.32 -4.26 -5.22
N LEU A 43 -7.15 -4.42 -4.60
CA LEU A 43 -6.32 -5.59 -4.84
C LEU A 43 -7.03 -6.88 -4.36
N ALA A 44 -7.67 -6.85 -3.19
CA ALA A 44 -8.45 -7.97 -2.69
C ALA A 44 -9.62 -8.33 -3.63
N ASP A 45 -10.31 -7.34 -4.18
CA ASP A 45 -11.36 -7.55 -5.18
C ASP A 45 -10.81 -8.16 -6.48
N ALA A 46 -9.65 -7.70 -6.95
CA ALA A 46 -8.98 -8.30 -8.11
C ALA A 46 -8.62 -9.78 -7.85
N TYR A 47 -8.10 -10.12 -6.67
CA TYR A 47 -7.83 -11.51 -6.29
C TYR A 47 -9.09 -12.38 -6.26
N ARG A 48 -10.19 -11.88 -5.71
CA ARG A 48 -11.47 -12.59 -5.71
C ARG A 48 -11.95 -12.89 -7.13
N LEU A 49 -11.73 -11.94 -8.05
CA LEU A 49 -12.10 -12.06 -9.45
C LEU A 49 -11.23 -13.08 -10.20
N ILE A 50 -9.92 -13.11 -9.94
CA ILE A 50 -9.00 -14.12 -10.49
C ILE A 50 -9.38 -15.54 -10.04
N ASN A 51 -9.75 -15.70 -8.76
CA ASN A 51 -10.06 -17.01 -8.21
C ASN A 51 -11.42 -17.56 -8.66
N ASN A 52 -12.35 -16.69 -9.07
CA ASN A 52 -13.66 -17.10 -9.59
C ASN A 52 -14.07 -16.21 -10.78
N PRO A 53 -13.40 -16.34 -11.93
CA PRO A 53 -13.64 -15.45 -13.05
C PRO A 53 -15.00 -15.80 -13.68
N PRO A 54 -15.90 -14.82 -13.87
CA PRO A 54 -17.08 -15.01 -14.69
C PRO A 54 -16.68 -15.51 -16.09
N ARG A 55 -17.42 -16.49 -16.62
CA ARG A 55 -17.16 -17.05 -17.95
C ARG A 55 -17.08 -15.95 -19.00
N GLY A 56 -15.95 -15.85 -19.70
CA GLY A 56 -15.70 -14.86 -20.76
C GLY A 56 -15.14 -13.51 -20.28
N MET A 57 -14.68 -13.41 -19.02
CA MET A 57 -14.07 -12.18 -18.51
C MET A 57 -12.67 -11.96 -19.09
N ASP A 58 -12.44 -10.74 -19.59
CA ASP A 58 -11.12 -10.28 -20.01
C ASP A 58 -10.24 -9.95 -18.78
N LEU A 59 -9.16 -10.71 -18.62
CA LEU A 59 -8.19 -10.54 -17.53
C LEU A 59 -7.35 -9.26 -17.68
N THR A 60 -7.48 -8.52 -18.79
CA THR A 60 -6.80 -7.23 -19.01
C THR A 60 -7.15 -6.18 -17.96
N PHE A 61 -8.34 -6.22 -17.35
CA PHE A 61 -8.66 -5.31 -16.23
C PHE A 61 -7.81 -5.58 -14.98
N ILE A 62 -7.48 -6.85 -14.73
CA ILE A 62 -6.74 -7.28 -13.55
C ILE A 62 -5.25 -6.92 -13.67
N THR A 63 -4.71 -6.84 -14.89
CA THR A 63 -3.29 -6.52 -15.09
C THR A 63 -2.91 -5.20 -14.46
N ASP A 64 -3.71 -4.14 -14.61
CA ASP A 64 -3.38 -2.82 -14.04
C ASP A 64 -3.28 -2.87 -12.51
N TYR A 65 -4.11 -3.68 -11.86
CA TYR A 65 -4.06 -3.85 -10.39
C TYR A 65 -2.86 -4.69 -9.96
N LEU A 66 -2.53 -5.74 -10.71
CA LEU A 66 -1.33 -6.54 -10.47
C LEU A 66 -0.05 -5.71 -10.64
N TRP A 67 0.01 -4.84 -11.65
CA TRP A 67 1.14 -3.94 -11.89
C TRP A 67 1.21 -2.78 -10.88
N SER A 68 0.07 -2.34 -10.34
CA SER A 68 0.03 -1.32 -9.29
C SER A 68 0.59 -1.81 -7.95
N ASN A 69 0.57 -3.12 -7.73
CA ASN A 69 1.06 -3.76 -6.52
C ASN A 69 2.60 -3.84 -6.54
N LYS A 70 3.26 -3.17 -5.58
CA LYS A 70 4.73 -3.12 -5.47
C LYS A 70 5.31 -4.01 -4.37
N THR A 71 4.48 -4.61 -3.52
CA THR A 71 4.91 -5.20 -2.25
C THR A 71 4.42 -6.62 -2.03
N ILE A 72 3.24 -6.98 -2.52
CA ILE A 72 2.67 -8.31 -2.29
C ILE A 72 3.14 -9.25 -3.41
N PRO A 73 3.71 -10.42 -3.08
CA PRO A 73 4.14 -11.42 -4.08
C PRO A 73 2.93 -12.07 -4.74
N VAL A 74 2.96 -12.17 -6.07
CA VAL A 74 1.89 -12.81 -6.87
C VAL A 74 2.47 -13.84 -7.82
N LEU A 75 1.84 -15.01 -7.86
CA LEU A 75 2.13 -16.10 -8.80
C LEU A 75 0.85 -16.43 -9.55
N ILE A 76 0.94 -16.52 -10.88
CA ILE A 76 -0.20 -16.83 -11.76
C ILE A 76 0.13 -18.11 -12.51
N PHE A 77 -0.74 -19.11 -12.38
CA PHE A 77 -0.63 -20.41 -13.04
C PHE A 77 -1.77 -20.57 -14.06
N ASP A 78 -1.53 -21.38 -15.09
CA ASP A 78 -2.58 -21.81 -16.01
C ASP A 78 -3.32 -23.05 -15.48
N GLU A 79 -4.28 -23.56 -16.26
CA GLU A 79 -5.05 -24.76 -15.92
C GLU A 79 -4.20 -26.05 -15.86
N SER A 80 -3.00 -26.03 -16.42
CA SER A 80 -2.04 -27.15 -16.43
C SER A 80 -1.02 -27.07 -15.28
N ASP A 81 -1.20 -26.13 -14.34
CA ASP A 81 -0.26 -25.79 -13.25
C ASP A 81 1.09 -25.23 -13.76
N GLU A 82 1.14 -24.71 -14.98
CA GLU A 82 2.32 -24.00 -15.50
C GLU A 82 2.32 -22.54 -15.05
N LEU A 83 3.45 -22.07 -14.53
CA LEU A 83 3.61 -20.68 -14.09
C LEU A 83 3.68 -19.72 -15.29
N LEU A 84 2.67 -18.88 -15.45
CA LEU A 84 2.59 -17.86 -16.50
C LEU A 84 3.34 -16.57 -16.10
N TYR A 85 3.09 -16.07 -14.89
CA TYR A 85 3.62 -14.78 -14.44
C TYR A 85 4.02 -14.78 -12.97
N ARG A 86 5.03 -13.97 -12.64
CA ARG A 86 5.48 -13.66 -11.28
C ARG A 86 5.60 -12.16 -11.10
N VAL A 87 5.06 -11.63 -10.01
CA VAL A 87 5.12 -10.21 -9.65
C VAL A 87 5.64 -10.09 -8.22
N ASN A 88 6.63 -9.23 -7.99
CA ASN A 88 7.30 -9.05 -6.68
C ASN A 88 7.87 -10.35 -6.07
N VAL A 89 8.18 -11.35 -6.90
CA VAL A 89 8.87 -12.59 -6.49
C VAL A 89 10.17 -12.72 -7.28
N ASP A 90 11.28 -12.81 -6.57
CA ASP A 90 12.60 -12.96 -7.18
C ASP A 90 12.77 -14.35 -7.84
N ARG A 91 13.59 -14.43 -8.89
CA ARG A 91 13.74 -15.65 -9.69
C ARG A 91 14.46 -16.79 -8.95
N GLY A 92 15.20 -16.48 -7.90
CA GLY A 92 15.94 -17.44 -7.09
C GLY A 92 15.15 -18.06 -5.92
N VAL A 93 13.88 -17.67 -5.71
CA VAL A 93 13.07 -18.20 -4.60
C VAL A 93 12.42 -19.51 -5.01
N ASN A 94 12.56 -20.55 -4.16
CA ASN A 94 11.84 -21.81 -4.35
C ASN A 94 10.33 -21.56 -4.14
N LEU A 95 9.55 -21.81 -5.19
CA LEU A 95 8.11 -21.54 -5.24
C LEU A 95 7.30 -22.45 -4.33
N ASP A 96 7.81 -23.64 -3.98
CA ASP A 96 7.13 -24.57 -3.07
C ASP A 96 6.99 -24.00 -1.66
N SER A 97 7.89 -23.09 -1.25
CA SER A 97 7.81 -22.40 0.04
C SER A 97 6.70 -21.35 0.11
N LEU A 98 6.10 -20.98 -1.03
CA LEU A 98 5.05 -19.95 -1.14
C LEU A 98 3.67 -20.54 -1.45
N LYS A 99 3.59 -21.82 -1.82
CA LYS A 99 2.30 -22.52 -1.93
C LYS A 99 1.80 -22.79 -0.51
N ALA A 100 0.73 -22.11 -0.10
CA ALA A 100 0.09 -22.39 1.18
C ALA A 100 -0.38 -23.85 1.19
N THR A 101 0.01 -24.59 2.24
CA THR A 101 -0.47 -25.95 2.53
C THR A 101 -1.98 -25.95 2.74
#